data_AF-A0A8I1T0A5-F1
#
_entry.id   AF-A0A8I1T0A5-F1
#
_cell.length_a   1.000
_cell.length_b   1.000
_cell.length_c   1.000
_cell.angle_alpha   90.00
_cell.angle_beta   90.00
_cell.angle_gamma   90.00
#
_symmetry.space_group_name_H-M   'P 1'
#
loop_
_entity.id
_entity.type
_entity.pdbx_description
1 polymer ?
#
loop_
_entity_poly.entity_id
_entity_poly.type
_entity_poly.pdbx_seq_one_letter_code
_entity_poly.pdbx_strand_id
1 'polypeptide(L)'
;MKHPHRKSFVMQSSLRRGLLVLSLGLAALPALADDDCDAPVDRWQSREAVRQMAARQGWQIQRLKIDDGCYEIRGTDAQGRIFKARIDPETLKVLTMKQGNRQRSRERDREHAAPQPDGATAPSPPFTPGTAPRGQTE
;
A
#
# COMPACT_ATOMS: atom_id res chain seq x y z
N MET A 1 -67.24 2.95 -53.86
CA MET A 1 -68.05 3.59 -52.80
C MET A 1 -67.65 3.02 -51.45
N LYS A 2 -67.62 3.91 -50.45
CA LYS A 2 -67.51 3.73 -48.99
C LYS A 2 -67.75 2.30 -48.45
N HIS A 3 -66.79 1.83 -47.65
CA HIS A 3 -66.87 1.44 -46.23
C HIS A 3 -68.26 1.14 -45.62
N PRO A 4 -68.31 0.61 -44.38
CA PRO A 4 -67.58 -0.45 -43.69
C PRO A 4 -68.61 -1.36 -42.98
N HIS A 5 -68.24 -2.26 -42.06
CA HIS A 5 -68.85 -2.24 -40.72
C HIS A 5 -68.12 -3.13 -39.72
N ARG A 6 -67.75 -2.47 -38.62
CA ARG A 6 -67.35 -2.99 -37.31
C ARG A 6 -68.21 -4.18 -36.85
N LYS A 7 -67.64 -5.08 -36.05
CA LYS A 7 -67.99 -5.23 -34.62
C LYS A 7 -67.14 -6.31 -33.93
N SER A 8 -66.69 -5.95 -32.74
CA SER A 8 -65.86 -6.70 -31.80
C SER A 8 -66.52 -7.97 -31.28
N PHE A 9 -65.74 -9.03 -31.00
CA PHE A 9 -66.09 -10.01 -29.98
C PHE A 9 -64.83 -10.76 -29.46
N VAL A 10 -64.49 -10.48 -28.19
CA VAL A 10 -64.14 -11.44 -27.13
C VAL A 10 -63.00 -12.44 -27.35
N MET A 11 -61.91 -12.19 -26.59
CA MET A 11 -61.19 -13.14 -25.72
C MET A 11 -61.17 -14.62 -26.15
N GLN A 12 -60.12 -15.05 -26.84
CA GLN A 12 -59.67 -16.44 -26.81
C GLN A 12 -58.19 -16.48 -26.43
N SER A 13 -57.98 -16.67 -25.12
CA SER A 13 -56.70 -17.04 -24.53
C SER A 13 -56.38 -18.47 -24.93
N SER A 14 -55.39 -18.67 -25.81
CA SER A 14 -54.64 -19.93 -26.01
C SER A 14 -53.49 -19.73 -26.99
N LEU A 15 -52.49 -18.92 -26.66
CA LEU A 15 -51.18 -19.02 -27.31
C LEU A 15 -50.17 -19.62 -26.34
N ARG A 16 -50.16 -20.94 -26.29
CA ARG A 16 -48.96 -21.69 -25.92
C ARG A 16 -47.97 -21.57 -27.08
N ARG A 17 -46.88 -20.83 -26.89
CA ARG A 17 -45.49 -21.25 -27.21
C ARG A 17 -44.53 -20.05 -27.20
N GLY A 18 -43.69 -20.06 -26.17
CA GLY A 18 -42.27 -19.76 -26.32
C GLY A 18 -41.88 -18.29 -26.42
N LEU A 19 -41.66 -17.64 -25.28
CA LEU A 19 -40.59 -16.66 -25.18
C LEU A 19 -39.57 -17.20 -24.16
N LEU A 20 -38.43 -17.66 -24.70
CA LEU A 20 -37.23 -17.99 -23.94
C LEU A 20 -36.80 -16.77 -23.14
N VAL A 21 -36.86 -16.87 -21.81
CA VAL A 21 -36.21 -15.91 -20.92
C VAL A 21 -34.71 -16.13 -21.09
N LEU A 22 -34.05 -15.23 -21.83
CA LEU A 22 -32.59 -15.16 -21.88
C LEU A 22 -32.13 -14.60 -20.53
N SER A 23 -31.95 -15.48 -19.55
CA SER A 23 -31.26 -15.15 -18.31
C SER A 23 -29.80 -14.86 -18.68
N LEU A 24 -29.47 -13.59 -18.88
CA LEU A 24 -28.10 -13.14 -19.04
C LEU A 24 -27.42 -13.33 -17.68
N GLY A 25 -26.86 -14.52 -17.47
CA GLY A 25 -26.02 -14.83 -16.33
C GLY A 25 -24.82 -13.89 -16.37
N LEU A 26 -24.86 -12.87 -15.52
CA LEU A 26 -23.71 -12.01 -15.28
C LEU A 26 -22.69 -12.89 -14.56
N ALA A 27 -21.79 -13.52 -15.33
CA ALA A 27 -20.65 -14.22 -14.78
C ALA A 27 -19.82 -13.19 -14.01
N ALA A 28 -19.98 -13.17 -12.68
CA ALA A 28 -19.09 -12.45 -11.81
C ALA A 28 -17.71 -13.12 -11.93
N LEU A 29 -16.87 -12.56 -12.80
CA LEU A 29 -15.44 -12.86 -12.78
C LEU A 29 -14.94 -12.53 -11.37
N PRO A 30 -14.20 -13.43 -10.70
CA PRO A 30 -13.56 -13.06 -9.45
C PRO A 30 -12.63 -11.89 -9.76
N ALA A 31 -12.92 -10.73 -9.18
CA ALA A 31 -11.95 -9.65 -9.10
C ALA A 31 -10.87 -10.14 -8.13
N LEU A 32 -9.86 -10.80 -8.67
CA LEU A 32 -8.67 -11.20 -7.92
C LEU A 32 -7.99 -9.90 -7.46
N ALA A 33 -8.28 -9.50 -6.23
CA ALA A 33 -7.41 -8.61 -5.47
C ALA A 33 -6.19 -9.44 -5.05
N ASP A 34 -5.34 -9.73 -6.05
CA ASP A 34 -4.13 -10.53 -5.94
C ASP A 34 -3.02 -9.66 -5.34
N ASP A 35 -3.22 -9.21 -4.11
CA ASP A 35 -2.23 -8.42 -3.40
C ASP A 35 -1.13 -9.31 -2.80
N ASP A 36 -1.38 -10.62 -2.64
CA ASP A 36 -0.49 -11.58 -1.95
C ASP A 36 0.12 -12.61 -2.90
N CYS A 37 1.28 -13.16 -2.54
CA CYS A 37 1.99 -14.14 -3.39
C CYS A 37 1.77 -15.56 -2.87
N ASP A 38 1.06 -16.39 -3.64
CA ASP A 38 0.77 -17.80 -3.31
C ASP A 38 1.79 -18.79 -3.89
N ALA A 39 3.08 -18.47 -3.82
CA ALA A 39 4.15 -19.34 -4.32
C ALA A 39 4.57 -20.38 -3.25
N PRO A 40 4.68 -21.68 -3.59
CA PRO A 40 5.23 -22.69 -2.68
C PRO A 40 6.67 -22.36 -2.27
N VAL A 41 6.99 -22.45 -0.97
CA VAL A 41 8.29 -22.04 -0.39
C VAL A 41 9.48 -22.77 -1.04
N ASP A 42 9.30 -24.01 -1.50
CA ASP A 42 10.32 -24.79 -2.20
C ASP A 42 10.73 -24.19 -3.56
N ARG A 43 9.88 -23.36 -4.16
CA ARG A 43 10.14 -22.67 -5.43
C ARG A 43 10.69 -21.27 -5.26
N TRP A 44 10.85 -20.81 -4.03
CA TRP A 44 11.30 -19.46 -3.76
C TRP A 44 12.76 -19.29 -4.17
N GLN A 45 13.00 -18.23 -4.92
CA GLN A 45 14.33 -17.81 -5.28
C GLN A 45 15.06 -17.29 -4.06
N SER A 46 16.36 -17.52 -4.01
CA SER A 46 17.16 -17.06 -2.88
C SER A 46 17.15 -15.53 -2.74
N ARG A 47 17.41 -15.03 -1.52
CA ARG A 47 17.60 -13.59 -1.28
C ARG A 47 18.72 -13.00 -2.14
N GLU A 48 19.71 -13.81 -2.51
CA GLU A 48 20.79 -13.39 -3.38
C GLU A 48 20.31 -13.18 -4.82
N ALA A 49 19.44 -14.05 -5.33
CA ALA A 49 18.82 -13.86 -6.63
C ALA A 49 18.00 -12.55 -6.69
N VAL A 50 17.31 -12.21 -5.59
CA VAL A 50 16.62 -10.92 -5.45
C VAL A 50 17.60 -9.75 -5.47
N ARG A 51 18.75 -9.85 -4.77
CA ARG A 51 19.79 -8.82 -4.77
C ARG A 51 20.40 -8.61 -6.15
N GLN A 52 20.68 -9.68 -6.88
CA GLN A 52 21.20 -9.61 -8.25
C GLN A 52 20.17 -8.96 -9.19
N MET A 53 18.90 -9.32 -9.06
CA MET A 53 17.81 -8.70 -9.82
C MET A 53 17.70 -7.19 -9.54
N ALA A 54 17.83 -6.78 -8.28
CA ALA A 54 17.84 -5.37 -7.91
C ALA A 54 19.08 -4.64 -8.46
N ALA A 55 20.26 -5.25 -8.39
CA ALA A 55 21.49 -4.69 -8.95
C ALA A 55 21.39 -4.46 -10.46
N ARG A 56 20.79 -5.40 -11.21
CA ARG A 56 20.52 -5.24 -12.65
C ARG A 56 19.59 -4.07 -12.97
N GLN A 57 18.70 -3.70 -12.05
CA GLN A 57 17.81 -2.55 -12.19
C GLN A 57 18.42 -1.23 -11.67
N GLY A 58 19.67 -1.26 -11.17
CA GLY A 58 20.31 -0.11 -10.55
C GLY A 58 19.70 0.28 -9.21
N TRP A 59 19.04 -0.66 -8.52
CA TRP A 59 18.40 -0.41 -7.24
C TRP A 59 19.36 -0.62 -6.07
N GLN A 60 19.36 0.32 -5.14
CA GLN A 60 20.05 0.21 -3.86
C GLN A 60 19.07 -0.32 -2.81
N ILE A 61 19.23 -1.58 -2.42
CA ILE A 61 18.41 -2.22 -1.39
C ILE A 61 18.81 -1.68 -0.01
N GLN A 62 17.86 -1.07 0.70
CA GLN A 62 18.00 -0.68 2.11
C GLN A 62 17.40 -1.76 3.03
N ARG A 63 16.32 -2.40 2.60
CA ARG A 63 15.67 -3.49 3.34
C ARG A 63 15.10 -4.52 2.37
N LEU A 64 15.30 -5.80 2.66
CA LEU A 64 14.68 -6.93 1.97
C LEU A 64 14.06 -7.86 3.03
N LYS A 65 12.73 -7.96 3.04
CA LYS A 65 11.97 -8.83 3.95
C LYS A 65 10.99 -9.69 3.16
N ILE A 66 10.40 -10.66 3.83
CA ILE A 66 9.26 -11.44 3.33
C ILE A 66 8.01 -10.89 4.03
N ASP A 67 6.95 -10.60 3.28
CA ASP A 67 5.69 -10.01 3.74
C ASP A 67 4.55 -10.63 2.93
N ASP A 68 3.59 -11.27 3.61
CA ASP A 68 2.41 -11.90 3.00
C ASP A 68 2.73 -12.73 1.75
N GLY A 69 3.67 -13.67 1.91
CA GLY A 69 4.14 -14.56 0.84
C GLY A 69 5.06 -13.92 -0.21
N CYS A 70 5.25 -12.60 -0.19
CA CYS A 70 6.07 -11.89 -1.18
C CYS A 70 7.42 -11.42 -0.63
N TYR A 71 8.39 -11.18 -1.50
CA TYR A 71 9.55 -10.37 -1.14
C TYR A 71 9.19 -8.88 -1.19
N GLU A 72 9.43 -8.15 -0.09
CA GLU A 72 9.34 -6.69 -0.06
C GLU A 72 10.75 -6.09 -0.06
N ILE A 73 11.05 -5.29 -1.08
CA ILE A 73 12.24 -4.44 -1.16
C ILE A 73 11.86 -3.02 -0.80
N ARG A 74 12.62 -2.40 0.11
CA ARG A 74 12.68 -0.94 0.23
C ARG A 74 14.06 -0.47 -0.14
N GLY A 75 14.12 0.60 -0.91
CA GLY A 75 15.39 1.05 -1.45
C GLY A 75 15.28 2.35 -2.22
N THR A 76 16.35 2.64 -2.94
CA THR A 76 16.45 3.77 -3.85
C THR A 76 16.61 3.24 -5.27
N ASP A 77 15.84 3.76 -6.22
CA ASP A 77 15.96 3.38 -7.63
C ASP A 77 17.16 4.06 -8.30
N ALA A 78 17.40 3.74 -9.58
CA ALA A 78 18.49 4.32 -10.36
C ALA A 78 18.40 5.85 -10.51
N GLN A 79 17.21 6.44 -10.30
CA GLN A 79 16.97 7.88 -10.35
C GLN A 79 17.09 8.55 -8.97
N GLY A 80 17.49 7.81 -7.92
CA GLY A 80 17.63 8.36 -6.58
C GLY A 80 16.30 8.47 -5.80
N ARG A 81 15.21 7.89 -6.30
CA ARG A 81 13.89 7.95 -5.65
C ARG A 81 13.69 6.78 -4.70
N ILE A 82 13.14 7.06 -3.52
CA ILE A 82 12.79 6.00 -2.55
C ILE A 82 11.60 5.22 -3.06
N PHE A 83 11.64 3.90 -2.94
CA PHE A 83 10.52 3.04 -3.29
C PHE A 83 10.34 1.87 -2.31
N LYS A 84 9.14 1.30 -2.32
CA LYS A 84 8.79 -0.03 -1.80
C LYS A 84 8.28 -0.87 -2.96
N ALA A 85 8.88 -2.03 -3.22
CA ALA A 85 8.41 -2.97 -4.23
C ALA A 85 8.03 -4.31 -3.60
N ARG A 86 6.91 -4.90 -4.05
CA ARG A 86 6.56 -6.30 -3.81
C ARG A 86 7.01 -7.12 -5.02
N ILE A 87 7.71 -8.22 -4.75
CA ILE A 87 8.34 -9.09 -5.74
C ILE A 87 7.81 -10.50 -5.53
N ASP A 88 7.40 -11.13 -6.62
CA ASP A 88 7.03 -12.54 -6.66
C ASP A 88 8.25 -13.43 -6.35
N PRO A 89 8.18 -14.32 -5.36
CA PRO A 89 9.35 -15.06 -4.90
C PRO A 89 9.78 -16.19 -5.84
N GLU A 90 8.91 -16.72 -6.71
CA GLU A 90 9.25 -17.79 -7.66
C GLU A 90 9.89 -17.22 -8.94
N THR A 91 9.31 -16.14 -9.46
CA THR A 91 9.63 -15.57 -10.77
C THR A 91 10.49 -14.30 -10.70
N LEU A 92 10.65 -13.71 -9.51
CA LEU A 92 11.30 -12.40 -9.29
C LEU A 92 10.63 -11.25 -10.06
N LYS A 93 9.37 -11.40 -10.48
CA LYS A 93 8.62 -10.33 -11.12
C LYS A 93 8.23 -9.26 -10.12
N VAL A 94 8.34 -8.00 -10.54
CA VAL A 94 7.86 -6.86 -9.75
C VAL A 94 6.34 -6.81 -9.87
N LEU A 95 5.64 -7.07 -8.77
CA LEU A 95 4.17 -7.06 -8.73
C LEU A 95 3.65 -5.63 -8.52
N THR A 96 4.26 -4.89 -7.60
CA THR A 96 3.88 -3.51 -7.29
C THR A 96 5.09 -2.71 -6.89
N MET A 97 5.18 -1.45 -7.32
CA MET A 97 6.20 -0.50 -6.91
C MET A 97 5.53 0.81 -6.46
N LYS A 98 5.71 1.19 -5.20
CA LYS A 98 5.21 2.44 -4.62
C LYS A 98 6.38 3.36 -4.31
N GLN A 99 6.35 4.58 -4.83
CA GLN A 99 7.36 5.59 -4.47
C GLN A 99 7.09 6.10 -3.04
N GLY A 100 8.12 6.11 -2.20
CA GLY A 100 8.04 6.65 -0.85
C GLY A 100 8.14 8.16 -0.89
N ASN A 101 7.06 8.87 -0.52
CA ASN A 101 7.18 10.30 -0.24
C ASN A 101 7.97 10.48 1.09
N ARG A 102 8.87 11.46 1.11
CA ARG A 102 9.78 11.74 2.23
C ARG A 102 9.09 12.31 3.48
N GLN A 103 7.78 12.56 3.41
CA GLN A 103 7.06 13.46 4.30
C GLN A 103 6.54 12.77 5.58
N ARG A 104 6.33 11.45 5.57
CA ARG A 104 5.72 10.72 6.71
C ARG A 104 6.65 10.40 7.89
N SER A 105 7.96 10.62 7.78
CA SER A 105 8.89 10.38 8.90
C SER A 105 8.95 11.54 9.89
N ARG A 106 8.57 12.76 9.51
CA ARG A 106 8.70 13.96 10.36
C ARG A 106 7.51 14.24 11.28
N GLU A 107 6.38 13.55 11.12
CA GLU A 107 5.20 13.72 11.98
C GLU A 107 5.41 13.00 13.32
N ARG A 108 5.97 11.79 13.29
CA ARG A 108 6.09 10.92 14.47
C ARG A 108 7.12 11.42 15.50
N ASP A 109 8.08 12.23 15.08
CA ASP A 109 9.02 12.91 15.98
C ASP A 109 8.40 14.13 16.67
N ARG A 110 7.39 14.78 16.06
CA ARG A 110 6.72 15.94 16.66
C ARG A 110 5.69 15.56 17.72
N GLU A 111 5.08 14.39 17.61
CA GLU A 111 4.13 13.90 18.61
C GLU A 111 4.83 13.46 19.92
N HIS A 112 6.13 13.11 19.85
CA HIS A 112 6.97 12.90 21.03
C HIS A 112 7.63 14.19 21.55
N ALA A 113 7.45 15.31 20.86
CA ALA A 113 7.92 16.63 21.22
C ALA A 113 6.72 17.57 21.38
N ALA A 114 5.79 17.23 22.26
CA ALA A 114 4.81 18.20 22.73
C ALA A 114 5.56 19.40 23.36
N PRO A 115 5.22 20.66 23.01
CA PRO A 115 5.74 21.82 23.73
C PRO A 115 5.21 21.78 25.16
N GLN A 116 6.11 21.77 26.16
CA GLN A 116 5.70 22.13 27.52
C GLN A 116 5.35 23.63 27.51
N PRO A 117 4.13 24.05 27.90
CA PRO A 117 3.85 25.47 28.10
C PRO A 117 4.61 25.95 29.33
N ASP A 118 5.39 27.01 29.14
CA ASP A 118 6.21 27.67 30.15
C ASP A 118 5.41 28.04 31.40
N GLY A 119 5.95 27.66 32.56
CA GLY A 119 5.45 28.03 33.88
C GLY A 119 6.60 28.28 34.85
N ALA A 120 7.22 29.46 34.72
CA ALA A 120 8.01 30.19 35.71
C ALA A 120 9.31 29.56 36.27
N THR A 121 10.46 30.18 35.96
CA THR A 121 11.43 30.67 36.97
C THR A 121 12.44 31.64 36.32
N ALA A 122 12.75 32.69 37.06
CA ALA A 122 13.44 33.94 36.71
C ALA A 122 14.85 33.81 36.08
N PRO A 123 15.37 34.88 35.43
CA PRO A 123 16.72 34.88 34.88
C PRO A 123 17.75 35.18 35.97
N SER A 124 18.73 34.29 36.13
CA SER A 124 19.92 34.52 36.96
C SER A 124 21.14 34.90 36.09
N PRO A 125 22.06 35.75 36.59
CA PRO A 125 22.94 36.60 35.78
C PRO A 125 24.20 35.88 35.27
N PRO A 126 24.99 36.51 34.37
CA PRO A 126 26.14 35.86 33.74
C PRO A 126 27.28 35.66 34.73
N PHE A 127 27.94 34.51 34.58
CA PHE A 127 29.14 34.09 35.28
C PHE A 127 30.23 35.18 35.28
N THR A 128 30.70 35.54 36.47
CA THR A 128 32.00 36.21 36.68
C THR A 128 32.97 35.27 37.40
N PRO A 129 34.26 35.26 37.02
CA PRO A 129 35.25 34.31 37.53
C PRO A 129 35.92 34.81 38.80
N GLY A 130 36.22 33.93 39.76
CA GLY A 130 37.13 34.28 40.85
C GLY A 130 37.08 33.39 42.08
N THR A 131 38.25 32.83 42.38
CA THR A 131 38.76 32.59 43.76
C THR A 131 38.31 31.31 44.49
N ALA A 132 39.12 30.27 44.26
CA ALA A 132 39.90 29.47 45.21
C ALA A 132 39.21 28.60 46.31
N PRO A 133 39.84 27.47 46.69
CA PRO A 133 39.18 26.32 47.31
C PRO A 133 39.49 26.17 48.82
N ARG A 134 38.53 25.65 49.59
CA ARG A 134 38.70 24.90 50.86
C ARG A 134 37.39 24.12 51.05
N GLY A 135 37.32 22.81 51.30
CA GLY A 135 38.18 21.93 52.08
C GLY A 135 37.31 21.30 53.19
N GLN A 136 37.58 20.03 53.52
CA GLN A 136 37.11 19.26 54.71
C GLN A 136 35.77 18.51 54.52
N THR A 137 35.76 17.18 54.31
CA THR A 137 35.92 16.06 55.28
C THR A 137 34.87 16.03 56.39
N GLU A 138 33.93 15.10 56.30
CA GLU A 138 33.77 13.96 57.22
C GLU A 138 32.97 12.85 56.50
#